data_AF-A0A6A8AP33-F1
#
_entry.id   AF-A0A6A8AP33-F1
#
_cell.length_a   1.000
_cell.length_b   1.000
_cell.length_c   1.000
_cell.angle_alpha   90.00
_cell.angle_beta   90.00
_cell.angle_gamma   90.00
#
_symmetry.space_group_name_H-M   'P 1'
#
loop_
_entity.id
_entity.type
_entity.pdbx_description
1 polymer ?
#
loop_
_entity_poly.entity_id
_entity_poly.type
_entity_poly.pdbx_seq_one_letter_code
_entity_poly.pdbx_strand_id
1 'polypeptide(L)'
;MPNVYFYAGYDRSYRGGPLTTNIGILVIGNEILDGLVLDTNSQWIINQLKVLNFHVIQKTTVRDEIPVIGRALRRLVSNGCNLIFTTGGL
;
A
#
# COMPACT_ATOMS: atom_id res chain seq x y z
N MET A 1 -20.47 -12.22 -19.38
CA MET A 1 -19.62 -12.00 -18.19
C MET A 1 -20.03 -10.67 -17.57
N PRO A 2 -20.55 -10.61 -16.33
CA PRO A 2 -20.93 -9.32 -15.76
C PRO A 2 -19.70 -8.63 -15.16
N ASN A 3 -19.44 -7.40 -15.60
CA ASN A 3 -18.48 -6.50 -14.98
C ASN A 3 -19.10 -5.98 -13.67
N VAL A 4 -18.56 -6.41 -12.53
CA VAL A 4 -18.90 -5.85 -11.22
C VAL A 4 -17.88 -4.77 -10.90
N TYR A 5 -18.31 -3.51 -10.93
CA TYR A 5 -17.51 -2.37 -10.49
C TYR A 5 -17.85 -2.05 -9.04
N PHE A 6 -16.87 -2.18 -8.14
CA PHE A 6 -16.98 -1.70 -6.76
C PHE A 6 -16.61 -0.22 -6.71
N TYR A 7 -17.52 0.62 -6.20
CA TYR A 7 -17.24 2.02 -5.88
C TYR A 7 -17.03 2.16 -4.36
N ALA A 8 -15.84 2.57 -3.93
CA ALA A 8 -15.58 3.09 -2.59
C ALA A 8 -15.49 4.62 -2.69
N GLY A 9 -16.42 5.34 -2.04
CA GLY A 9 -16.54 6.81 -2.11
C GLY A 9 -15.51 7.57 -1.26
N TYR A 10 -15.42 8.90 -1.28
CA TYR A 10 -16.11 9.95 -2.05
C TYR A 10 -15.33 11.27 -1.82
N ASP A 11 -14.77 11.88 -2.87
CA ASP A 11 -14.35 13.29 -2.86
C ASP A 11 -15.28 14.09 -3.77
N ARG A 12 -15.81 15.22 -3.28
CA ARG A 12 -16.81 16.06 -3.97
C ARG A 12 -16.24 16.84 -5.17
N SER A 13 -14.94 16.76 -5.43
CA SER A 13 -14.26 17.45 -6.54
C SER A 13 -14.15 16.64 -7.84
N TYR A 14 -14.40 15.32 -7.79
CA TYR A 14 -13.94 14.43 -8.86
C TYR A 14 -14.83 14.49 -10.11
N ARG A 15 -14.33 15.19 -11.14
CA ARG A 15 -14.84 15.13 -12.52
C ARG A 15 -13.98 14.16 -13.34
N GLY A 16 -14.19 12.84 -13.22
CA GLY A 16 -13.59 11.89 -14.18
C GLY A 16 -13.46 10.45 -13.72
N GLY A 17 -14.06 9.53 -14.49
CA GLY A 17 -13.72 8.09 -14.58
C GLY A 17 -13.89 7.20 -13.34
N PRO A 18 -13.87 5.87 -13.50
CA PRO A 18 -13.76 4.94 -12.38
C PRO A 18 -12.44 5.18 -11.63
N LEU A 19 -12.48 5.29 -10.30
CA LEU A 19 -11.26 5.34 -9.50
C LEU A 19 -10.55 3.98 -9.58
N THR A 20 -9.42 3.92 -10.28
CA THR A 20 -8.53 2.76 -10.20
C THR A 20 -7.90 2.75 -8.82
N THR A 21 -8.15 1.71 -8.02
CA THR A 21 -7.52 1.56 -6.70
C THR A 21 -6.07 1.14 -6.89
N ASN A 22 -5.17 2.06 -6.61
CA ASN A 22 -3.72 1.88 -6.69
C ASN A 22 -3.19 1.64 -5.28
N ILE A 23 -2.79 0.40 -5.00
CA ILE A 23 -2.42 -0.01 -3.64
C ILE A 23 -0.90 0.05 -3.43
N GLY A 24 -0.49 0.71 -2.35
CA GLY A 24 0.87 0.73 -1.83
C GLY A 24 1.01 -0.04 -0.50
N ILE A 25 2.20 -0.58 -0.23
CA ILE A 25 2.56 -1.15 1.07
C ILE A 25 3.83 -0.47 1.59
N LEU A 26 3.79 0.02 2.83
CA LEU A 26 4.92 0.56 3.58
C LEU A 26 5.24 -0.37 4.76
N VAL A 27 6.39 -1.03 4.68
CA VAL A 27 6.92 -1.88 5.76
C VAL A 27 7.88 -1.06 6.60
N ILE A 28 7.69 -1.04 7.91
CA ILE A 28 8.49 -0.29 8.88
C ILE A 28 9.15 -1.31 9.81
N GLY A 29 10.48 -1.35 9.82
CA GLY A 29 11.18 -2.28 10.70
C GLY A 29 12.65 -2.45 10.31
N ASN A 30 13.52 -2.41 11.32
CA ASN A 30 14.96 -2.54 11.12
C ASN A 30 15.35 -3.98 10.82
N GLU A 31 14.70 -4.93 11.48
CA GLU A 31 14.96 -6.37 11.38
C GLU A 31 14.72 -6.92 9.97
N ILE A 32 13.73 -6.35 9.27
CA ILE A 32 13.45 -6.69 7.87
C ILE A 32 14.52 -6.11 6.96
N LEU A 33 14.95 -4.86 7.19
CA LEU A 33 16.01 -4.22 6.39
C LEU A 33 17.39 -4.85 6.62
N ASP A 34 17.66 -5.26 7.85
CA ASP A 34 18.90 -5.92 8.26
C ASP A 34 18.90 -7.41 7.87
N GLY A 35 17.80 -7.92 7.30
CA GLY A 35 17.68 -9.30 6.84
C GLY A 35 17.62 -10.34 7.96
N LEU A 36 17.32 -9.90 9.19
CA LEU A 36 17.20 -10.77 10.36
C LEU A 36 15.89 -11.57 10.33
N VAL A 37 14.84 -10.98 9.72
CA VAL A 37 13.51 -11.58 9.64
C VAL A 37 12.95 -11.41 8.22
N LEU A 38 12.15 -12.39 7.78
CA LEU A 38 11.43 -12.32 6.51
C LEU A 38 10.18 -11.45 6.62
N ASP A 39 9.90 -10.69 5.56
CA ASP A 39 8.67 -9.88 5.43
C ASP A 39 7.45 -10.76 5.09
N THR A 40 6.96 -11.51 6.07
CA THR A 40 5.78 -12.37 5.95
C THR A 40 4.47 -11.58 6.01
N ASN A 41 4.46 -10.43 6.70
CA ASN A 41 3.29 -9.56 6.81
C ASN A 41 2.85 -9.03 5.44
N SER A 42 3.78 -8.43 4.67
CA SER A 42 3.43 -7.92 3.34
C SER A 42 3.04 -9.06 2.40
N GLN A 43 3.69 -10.22 2.52
CA GLN A 43 3.31 -11.40 1.75
C GLN A 43 1.86 -11.82 2.05
N TRP A 44 1.45 -11.87 3.32
CA TRP A 44 0.08 -12.18 3.71
C TRP A 44 -0.92 -11.15 3.19
N ILE A 45 -0.64 -9.84 3.38
CA ILE A 45 -1.49 -8.74 2.88
C ILE A 45 -1.69 -8.84 1.37
N ILE A 46 -0.59 -9.01 0.60
CA ILE A 46 -0.64 -9.14 -0.86
C ILE A 46 -1.50 -10.34 -1.26
N ASN A 47 -1.41 -11.46 -0.55
CA ASN A 47 -2.22 -12.63 -0.85
C ASN A 47 -3.71 -12.39 -0.58
N GLN A 48 -4.08 -11.68 0.48
CA GLN A 48 -5.47 -11.29 0.72
C GLN A 48 -6.00 -10.37 -0.38
N LEU A 49 -5.20 -9.37 -0.78
CA LEU A 49 -5.57 -8.44 -1.85
C LEU A 49 -5.74 -9.13 -3.21
N LYS A 50 -4.89 -10.12 -3.52
CA LYS A 50 -5.01 -10.93 -4.73
C LYS A 50 -6.34 -11.68 -4.81
N VAL A 51 -6.81 -12.26 -3.70
CA VAL A 51 -8.12 -12.94 -3.64
C VAL A 51 -9.26 -11.99 -3.94
N LEU A 52 -9.11 -10.71 -3.59
CA LEU A 52 -10.05 -9.64 -3.88
C LEU A 52 -9.84 -8.99 -5.26
N ASN A 53 -8.97 -9.55 -6.10
CA ASN A 53 -8.63 -9.04 -7.42
C ASN A 53 -8.04 -7.60 -7.40
N PHE A 54 -7.34 -7.25 -6.31
CA PHE A 54 -6.54 -6.05 -6.21
C PHE A 54 -5.05 -6.34 -6.45
N HIS A 55 -4.34 -5.35 -6.99
CA HIS A 55 -2.91 -5.43 -7.24
C HIS A 55 -2.17 -4.33 -6.49
N VAL A 56 -1.09 -4.72 -5.81
CA VAL A 56 -0.15 -3.78 -5.17
C VAL A 56 0.81 -3.28 -6.24
N ILE A 57 0.79 -1.98 -6.49
CA ILE A 57 1.63 -1.34 -7.51
C ILE A 57 3.01 -0.97 -6.95
N GLN A 58 3.12 -0.86 -5.63
CA GLN A 58 4.38 -0.51 -4.98
C GLN A 58 4.46 -1.07 -3.56
N LYS A 59 5.62 -1.62 -3.21
CA LYS A 59 6.02 -1.95 -1.84
C LYS A 59 7.29 -1.19 -1.49
N THR A 60 7.44 -0.68 -0.28
CA THR A 60 8.66 -0.05 0.22
C THR A 60 8.90 -0.45 1.67
N THR A 61 10.13 -0.84 2.00
CA THR A 61 10.56 -1.13 3.37
C THR A 61 11.48 0.00 3.84
N VAL A 62 11.29 0.48 5.07
CA VAL A 62 12.06 1.58 5.66
C VAL A 62 12.49 1.31 7.10
N ARG A 63 13.53 2.02 7.54
CA ARG A 63 13.96 2.10 8.94
C ARG A 63 12.84 2.65 9.80
N ASP A 64 12.80 2.23 11.07
CA ASP A 64 11.85 2.75 12.05
C ASP A 64 12.27 4.13 12.58
N GLU A 65 12.22 5.11 11.69
CA GLU A 65 12.60 6.48 11.94
C GLU A 65 11.53 7.41 11.34
N ILE A 66 10.87 8.21 12.18
CA ILE A 66 9.78 9.12 11.78
C ILE A 66 10.09 9.93 10.51
N PRO A 67 11.30 10.54 10.33
CA PRO A 67 11.61 11.28 9.11
C PRO A 67 11.66 10.39 7.86
N VAL A 68 12.13 9.14 7.98
CA VAL A 68 12.23 8.17 6.88
C VAL A 68 10.83 7.68 6.49
N ILE A 69 10.02 7.32 7.49
CA ILE A 69 8.62 6.89 7.32
C ILE A 69 7.83 7.97 6.58
N GLY A 70 7.91 9.22 7.03
CA GLY A 70 7.21 10.34 6.40
C GLY A 70 7.63 10.59 4.95
N ARG A 71 8.92 10.45 4.63
CA ARG A 71 9.40 10.56 3.23
C ARG A 71 8.87 9.43 2.36
N ALA A 72 8.91 8.19 2.84
CA ALA A 72 8.43 7.04 2.08
C ALA A 72 6.92 7.07 1.85
N LEU A 73 6.14 7.50 2.85
CA LEU A 73 4.71 7.68 2.71
C LEU A 73 4.39 8.73 1.63
N ARG A 74 5.05 9.90 1.68
CA ARG A 74 4.89 10.93 0.63
C ARG A 74 5.24 10.41 -0.76
N ARG A 75 6.27 9.57 -0.87
CA ARG A 75 6.66 8.94 -2.15
C ARG A 75 5.60 7.96 -2.67
N LEU A 76 4.97 7.18 -1.80
CA LEU A 76 3.88 6.28 -2.20
C LEU A 76 2.69 7.08 -2.74
N VAL A 77 2.32 8.17 -2.05
CA VAL A 77 1.25 9.08 -2.49
C VAL A 77 1.62 9.74 -3.82
N SER A 78 2.84 10.27 -3.98
CA SER A 78 3.27 10.89 -5.24
C SER A 78 3.31 9.92 -6.41
N ASN A 79 3.50 8.63 -6.14
CA ASN A 79 3.48 7.57 -7.15
C ASN A 79 2.05 7.09 -7.48
N GLY A 80 1.03 7.80 -6.99
CA GLY A 80 -0.37 7.56 -7.32
C GLY A 80 -1.04 6.47 -6.49
N CYS A 81 -0.45 6.05 -5.37
CA CYS A 81 -1.13 5.15 -4.42
C CYS A 81 -2.25 5.93 -3.72
N ASN A 82 -3.48 5.41 -3.79
CA ASN A 82 -4.66 5.99 -3.13
C ASN A 82 -5.17 5.12 -1.96
N LEU A 83 -4.61 3.92 -1.79
CA LEU A 83 -4.75 3.09 -0.61
C LEU A 83 -3.37 2.58 -0.19
N ILE A 84 -2.96 2.85 1.05
CA ILE A 84 -1.63 2.47 1.56
C ILE A 84 -1.81 1.64 2.83
N PHE A 85 -1.26 0.43 2.83
CA PHE A 85 -1.13 -0.39 4.04
C PHE A 85 0.23 -0.12 4.68
N THR A 86 0.24 0.11 5.99
CA THR A 86 1.47 0.15 6.80
C THR A 86 1.58 -1.12 7.63
N THR A 87 2.78 -1.65 7.82
CA THR A 87 3.00 -2.82 8.69
C THR A 87 4.37 -2.75 9.37
N GLY A 88 4.45 -3.28 10.59
CA GLY A 88 5.62 -3.17 11.50
C GLY A 88 5.62 -1.88 12.33
N GLY A 89 6.66 -1.68 13.16
CA GLY A 89 6.80 -0.50 14.05
C GLY A 89 5.99 -0.55 15.35
N LEU A 90 6.00 -1.69 16.07
CA LEU A 90 5.49 -1.79 17.44
C LEU A 90 6.56 -1.40 18.47
#